data_AF-A0A2T4LKB9-F1
#
_entry.id   AF-A0A2T4LKB9-F1
#
_cell.length_a   1.000
_cell.length_b   1.000
_cell.length_c   1.000
_cell.angle_alpha   90.00
_cell.angle_beta   90.00
_cell.angle_gamma   90.00
#
_symmetry.space_group_name_H-M   'P 1'
#
loop_
_entity.id
_entity.type
_entity.pdbx_description
1 polymer ?
#
loop_
_entity_poly.entity_id
_entity_poly.type
_entity_poly.pdbx_seq_one_letter_code
_entity_poly.pdbx_strand_id
1 'polypeptide(L)'
;MAKKNKNITPLYTYDQPKSTISEKFRGIRSNIMFSNANAEITDIIVASEKTAAGKSTIAANIAITYAQAGYKTLLIDGDMRKPTQHYVFDVTNNNGLSNYMLGRA
;
A
#
# COMPACT_ATOMS: atom_id res chain seq x y z
N MET A 1 22.27 8.76 22.61
CA MET A 1 21.07 7.98 22.25
C MET A 1 20.98 7.92 20.73
N ALA A 2 21.07 6.73 20.13
CA ALA A 2 21.25 6.54 18.69
C ALA A 2 20.01 6.97 17.89
N LYS A 3 20.21 7.77 16.84
CA LYS A 3 19.19 8.06 15.82
C LYS A 3 18.77 6.73 15.19
N LYS A 4 17.52 6.30 15.43
CA LYS A 4 16.90 5.18 14.70
C LYS A 4 16.83 5.59 13.23
N ASN A 5 17.71 5.07 12.39
CA ASN A 5 17.55 5.12 10.94
C ASN A 5 16.29 4.33 10.58
N LYS A 6 15.12 4.99 10.60
CA LYS A 6 13.91 4.43 9.99
C LYS A 6 14.25 4.30 8.50
N ASN A 7 14.39 3.07 8.00
CA ASN A 7 14.31 2.81 6.57
C ASN A 7 12.87 3.12 6.16
N ILE A 8 12.57 4.40 5.95
CA ILE A 8 11.23 4.87 5.60
C ILE A 8 10.95 4.27 4.22
N THR A 9 9.93 3.42 4.17
CA THR A 9 9.46 2.91 2.89
C THR A 9 8.95 4.09 2.08
N PRO A 10 9.50 4.37 0.89
CA PRO A 10 9.23 5.63 0.20
C PRO A 10 7.79 5.69 -0.32
N LEU A 11 7.12 6.80 -0.04
CA LEU A 11 5.80 7.13 -0.58
C LEU A 11 5.96 8.08 -1.78
N TYR A 12 6.62 7.62 -2.84
CA TYR A 12 6.91 8.41 -4.06
C TYR A 12 5.70 9.20 -4.57
N THR A 13 4.54 8.55 -4.60
CA THR A 13 3.27 9.12 -5.11
C THR A 13 2.71 10.24 -4.24
N TYR A 14 3.07 10.28 -2.95
CA TYR A 14 2.72 11.34 -2.01
C TYR A 14 3.81 12.40 -1.93
N ASP A 15 5.07 12.00 -1.75
CA ASP A 15 6.21 12.90 -1.53
C ASP A 15 6.61 13.65 -2.81
N GLN A 16 6.50 12.99 -3.97
CA GLN A 16 6.90 13.51 -5.27
C GLN A 16 5.85 13.18 -6.34
N PRO A 17 4.63 13.75 -6.24
CA PRO A 17 3.49 13.34 -7.03
C PRO A 17 3.68 13.57 -8.54
N LYS A 18 4.55 14.49 -8.95
CA LYS A 18 4.84 14.80 -10.37
C LYS A 18 6.08 14.07 -10.92
N SER A 19 6.71 13.18 -10.15
CA SER A 19 7.90 12.46 -10.60
C SER A 19 7.55 11.39 -11.65
N THR A 20 8.53 11.03 -12.47
CA THR A 20 8.41 9.91 -13.42
C THR A 20 8.03 8.60 -12.72
N ILE A 21 8.52 8.37 -11.50
CA ILE A 21 8.18 7.19 -10.69
C ILE A 21 6.69 7.20 -10.32
N SER A 22 6.17 8.34 -9.89
CA SER A 22 4.74 8.50 -9.57
C SER A 22 3.84 8.28 -10.78
N GLU A 23 4.27 8.73 -11.97
CA GLU A 23 3.55 8.42 -13.22
C GLU A 23 3.52 6.91 -13.52
N LYS A 24 4.58 6.15 -13.19
CA LYS A 24 4.55 4.69 -13.34
C LYS A 24 3.51 4.03 -12.43
N PHE A 25 3.34 4.52 -11.19
CA PHE A 25 2.26 4.04 -10.32
C PHE A 25 0.86 4.38 -10.86
N ARG A 26 0.66 5.57 -11.44
CA ARG A 26 -0.60 5.91 -12.13
C ARG A 26 -0.86 4.99 -13.32
N GLY A 27 0.19 4.64 -14.07
CA GLY A 27 0.12 3.65 -15.13
C GLY A 27 -0.33 2.28 -14.63
N ILE A 28 0.23 1.79 -13.52
CA ILE A 28 -0.20 0.53 -12.89
C ILE A 28 -1.68 0.60 -12.51
N ARG A 29 -2.11 1.67 -11.84
CA ARG A 29 -3.51 1.88 -11.45
C ARG A 29 -4.45 1.82 -12.67
N SER A 30 -4.14 2.57 -13.73
CA SER A 30 -4.92 2.57 -14.97
C SER A 30 -4.95 1.18 -15.63
N ASN A 31 -3.82 0.49 -15.69
CA ASN A 31 -3.74 -0.87 -16.25
C ASN A 31 -4.59 -1.86 -15.44
N ILE A 32 -4.65 -1.74 -14.11
CA ILE A 32 -5.55 -2.54 -13.28
C ILE A 32 -7.00 -2.24 -13.65
N MET A 33 -7.41 -0.97 -13.66
CA MET A 33 -8.80 -0.58 -14.01
C MET A 33 -9.24 -1.12 -15.38
N PHE A 34 -8.33 -1.13 -16.37
CA PHE A 34 -8.63 -1.61 -17.72
C PHE A 34 -8.34 -3.11 -17.93
N SER A 35 -7.85 -3.83 -16.92
CA SER A 35 -7.53 -5.26 -17.05
C SER A 35 -8.76 -6.16 -17.13
N ASN A 36 -9.92 -5.65 -16.71
CA ASN A 36 -11.19 -6.35 -16.82
C ASN A 36 -12.19 -5.50 -17.62
N ALA A 37 -12.54 -5.96 -18.81
CA ALA A 37 -13.47 -5.26 -19.69
C ALA A 37 -14.93 -5.36 -19.24
N ASN A 38 -15.26 -6.35 -18.40
CA ASN A 38 -16.63 -6.74 -18.11
C ASN A 38 -17.10 -6.32 -16.71
N ALA A 39 -16.19 -5.96 -15.80
CA ALA A 39 -16.51 -5.54 -14.45
C ALA A 39 -15.43 -4.66 -13.84
N GLU A 40 -15.84 -3.75 -12.95
CA GLU A 40 -14.95 -2.94 -12.15
C GLU A 40 -14.19 -3.82 -11.15
N ILE A 41 -12.88 -3.58 -11.00
CA ILE A 41 -12.05 -4.21 -9.99
C ILE A 41 -12.08 -3.35 -8.74
N THR A 42 -12.76 -3.83 -7.70
CA THR A 42 -12.91 -3.13 -6.42
C THR A 42 -11.83 -3.52 -5.41
N ASP A 43 -11.25 -4.71 -5.55
CA ASP A 43 -10.34 -5.30 -4.56
C ASP A 43 -9.15 -5.96 -5.26
N ILE A 44 -7.94 -5.78 -4.69
CA ILE A 44 -6.70 -6.35 -5.22
C ILE A 44 -5.84 -6.95 -4.11
N ILE A 45 -5.16 -8.06 -4.42
CA ILE A 45 -4.14 -8.65 -3.56
C ILE A 45 -2.76 -8.38 -4.18
N VAL A 46 -1.84 -7.81 -3.39
CA VAL A 46 -0.45 -7.60 -3.80
C VAL A 46 0.44 -8.61 -3.09
N ALA A 47 1.05 -9.52 -3.86
CA ALA A 47 1.94 -10.56 -3.38
C ALA A 47 3.25 -10.61 -4.20
N SER A 48 4.28 -11.29 -3.68
CA SER A 48 5.56 -11.48 -4.36
C SER A 48 6.10 -12.89 -4.12
N GLU A 49 7.03 -13.32 -4.98
CA GLU A 49 7.66 -14.64 -4.92
C GLU A 49 8.58 -14.80 -3.71
N LYS A 50 9.14 -13.68 -3.22
CA LYS A 50 10.07 -13.65 -2.09
C LYS A 50 9.86 -12.46 -1.16
N THR A 51 10.46 -12.58 0.03
CA THR A 51 10.52 -11.48 1.00
C THR A 51 11.39 -10.34 0.45
N ALA A 52 11.09 -9.09 0.86
CA ALA A 52 11.84 -7.89 0.47
C ALA A 52 11.82 -7.54 -1.03
N ALA A 53 10.90 -8.11 -1.82
CA ALA A 53 10.68 -7.74 -3.23
C ALA A 53 10.01 -6.36 -3.42
N GLY A 54 9.74 -5.62 -2.34
CA GLY A 54 9.09 -4.30 -2.41
C GLY A 54 7.57 -4.30 -2.44
N LYS A 55 6.91 -5.46 -2.24
CA LYS A 55 5.44 -5.61 -2.28
C LYS A 55 4.68 -4.56 -1.46
N SER A 56 5.14 -4.28 -0.24
CA SER A 56 4.51 -3.31 0.66
C SER A 56 4.63 -1.86 0.16
N THR A 57 5.80 -1.50 -0.40
CA THR A 57 6.05 -0.19 -1.04
C THR A 57 5.14 0.01 -2.24
N ILE A 58 5.01 -1.04 -3.07
CA ILE A 58 4.16 -1.01 -4.26
C ILE A 58 2.69 -0.86 -3.84
N ALA A 59 2.22 -1.66 -2.88
CA ALA A 59 0.85 -1.59 -2.38
C ALA A 59 0.50 -0.20 -1.83
N ALA A 60 1.38 0.40 -1.03
CA ALA A 60 1.16 1.73 -0.46
C ALA A 60 1.03 2.82 -1.55
N ASN A 61 1.95 2.82 -2.52
CA ASN A 61 1.92 3.82 -3.59
C ASN A 61 0.75 3.62 -4.56
N ILE A 62 0.36 2.37 -4.87
CA ILE A 62 -0.85 2.11 -5.66
C ILE A 62 -2.08 2.62 -4.92
N ALA A 63 -2.22 2.33 -3.62
CA ALA A 63 -3.34 2.83 -2.81
C ALA A 63 -3.44 4.36 -2.84
N ILE A 64 -2.31 5.07 -2.71
CA ILE A 64 -2.28 6.54 -2.81
C ILE A 64 -2.74 7.00 -4.20
N THR A 65 -2.34 6.33 -5.29
CA THR A 65 -2.82 6.74 -6.62
C THR A 65 -4.31 6.51 -6.84
N TYR A 66 -4.92 5.48 -6.23
CA TYR A 66 -6.37 5.33 -6.21
C TYR A 66 -7.03 6.47 -5.41
N ALA A 67 -6.51 6.78 -4.21
CA ALA A 67 -7.01 7.87 -3.40
C ALA A 67 -6.92 9.24 -4.12
N GLN A 68 -5.79 9.51 -4.79
CA GLN A 68 -5.61 10.72 -5.61
C GLN A 68 -6.56 10.83 -6.79
N ALA A 69 -7.08 9.71 -7.30
CA ALA A 69 -8.10 9.68 -8.35
C ALA A 69 -9.53 9.84 -7.80
N GLY A 70 -9.71 10.02 -6.50
CA GLY A 70 -11.01 10.24 -5.86
C GLY A 70 -11.69 8.96 -5.34
N TYR A 71 -11.04 7.80 -5.44
CA TYR A 71 -11.60 6.56 -4.89
C TYR A 71 -11.42 6.50 -3.37
N LYS A 72 -12.48 6.14 -2.65
CA LYS A 72 -12.40 5.81 -1.22
C LYS A 72 -11.60 4.52 -1.05
N THR A 73 -10.32 4.66 -0.75
CA THR A 73 -9.36 3.55 -0.80
C THR A 73 -9.00 3.06 0.59
N LEU A 74 -9.09 1.74 0.81
CA LEU A 74 -8.61 1.08 2.02
C LEU A 74 -7.39 0.21 1.68
N LEU A 75 -6.27 0.44 2.37
CA LEU A 75 -5.11 -0.44 2.31
C LEU A 75 -5.08 -1.30 3.57
N ILE A 76 -5.14 -2.62 3.39
CA ILE A 76 -5.09 -3.60 4.47
C ILE A 76 -3.71 -4.26 4.48
N ASP A 77 -3.00 -4.23 5.61
CA ASP A 77 -1.79 -5.03 5.79
C ASP A 77 -2.16 -6.49 6.10
N GLY A 78 -2.22 -7.32 5.05
CA GLY A 78 -2.47 -8.75 5.18
C GLY A 78 -1.25 -9.56 5.65
N ASP A 79 -0.05 -8.97 5.71
CA ASP A 79 1.16 -9.66 6.18
C ASP A 79 1.24 -9.64 7.71
N MET A 80 0.47 -10.52 8.35
CA MET A 80 0.45 -10.63 9.81
C MET A 80 1.73 -11.22 10.41
N ARG A 81 2.69 -11.70 9.59
CA ARG A 81 3.96 -12.26 10.06
C ARG A 81 5.04 -11.18 10.18
N LYS A 82 5.14 -10.31 9.19
CA LYS A 82 6.09 -9.18 9.16
C LYS A 82 5.39 -7.92 8.63
N PRO A 83 4.43 -7.36 9.39
CA PRO A 83 3.66 -6.20 8.94
C PRO A 83 4.58 -4.98 8.79
N THR A 84 4.32 -4.18 7.76
CA THR A 84 5.14 -3.00 7.44
C THR A 84 4.34 -1.74 7.19
N GLN A 85 3.05 -1.83 6.86
CA GLN A 85 2.26 -0.65 6.47
C GLN A 85 2.18 0.38 7.62
N HIS A 86 2.08 -0.08 8.87
CA HIS A 86 2.03 0.83 10.01
C HIS A 86 3.31 1.64 10.19
N TYR A 87 4.48 1.11 9.79
CA TYR A 87 5.73 1.88 9.74
C TYR A 87 5.77 2.85 8.56
N VAL A 88 5.18 2.49 7.41
CA VAL A 88 5.11 3.34 6.22
C VAL A 88 4.26 4.58 6.47
N PHE A 89 3.10 4.40 7.11
CA PHE A 89 2.13 5.47 7.38
C PHE A 89 2.28 6.10 8.78
N ASP A 90 3.29 5.68 9.56
CA ASP A 90 3.57 6.14 10.93
C ASP A 90 2.35 6.10 11.86
N VAL A 91 1.63 4.97 11.84
CA VAL A 91 0.45 4.70 12.68
C VAL A 91 0.72 3.60 13.70
N THR A 92 -0.05 3.57 14.80
CA THR A 92 0.04 2.50 15.79
C THR A 92 -0.49 1.18 15.24
N ASN A 93 0.12 0.05 15.63
CA ASN A 93 -0.35 -1.30 15.26
C ASN A 93 -0.84 -2.09 16.49
N ASN A 94 -1.36 -1.40 17.51
CA ASN A 94 -1.90 -2.04 18.71
C ASN A 94 -3.26 -2.69 18.44
N ASN A 95 -4.04 -2.10 17.52
CA ASN A 95 -5.30 -2.60 17.00
C ASN A 95 -5.25 -2.64 15.48
N GLY A 96 -5.46 -3.82 14.91
CA GLY A 96 -5.36 -4.04 13.47
C GLY A 96 -6.12 -5.28 13.03
N LEU A 97 -5.81 -5.78 11.84
CA LEU A 97 -6.52 -6.88 11.19
C LEU A 97 -6.63 -8.13 12.07
N SER A 98 -5.55 -8.49 12.77
CA SER A 98 -5.54 -9.67 13.66
C SER A 98 -6.54 -9.54 14.81
N ASN A 99 -6.62 -8.37 15.46
CA ASN A 99 -7.58 -8.13 16.54
C ASN A 99 -9.02 -8.11 16.01
N TYR A 100 -9.24 -7.51 14.83
CA TYR A 100 -10.54 -7.48 14.18
C TYR A 100 -11.04 -8.90 13.88
N MET A 101 -10.19 -9.77 13.34
CA MET A 101 -10.54 -11.16 13.07
C MET A 101 -10.86 -11.98 14.33
N LEU A 102 -10.33 -11.57 15.49
CA LEU A 102 -10.62 -12.18 16.78
C LEU A 102 -11.83 -11.56 17.50
N GLY A 103 -12.50 -10.57 16.91
CA GLY A 103 -13.61 -9.85 17.54
C GLY A 103 -13.18 -8.98 18.74
N ARG A 104 -11.92 -8.50 18.74
CA ARG A 104 -11.31 -7.72 19.84
C ARG A 104 -11.04 -6.27 19.46
N ALA A 105 -11.59 -5.81 18.34
CA ALA A 105 -11.42 -4.46 17.81
C ALA A 105 -12.67 -3.61 18.06
#